data_AF-A0A934G8T8-F1
#
_entry.id   AF-A0A934G8T8-F1
#
_cell.length_a   1.000
_cell.length_b   1.000
_cell.length_c   1.000
_cell.angle_alpha   90.00
_cell.angle_beta   90.00
_cell.angle_gamma   90.00
#
_symmetry.space_group_name_H-M   'P 1'
#
loop_
_entity.id
_entity.type
_entity.pdbx_description
1 polymer ?
#
loop_
_entity_poly.entity_id
_entity_poly.type
_entity_poly.pdbx_seq_one_letter_code
_entity_poly.pdbx_strand_id
1 'polypeptide(L)'
;MARTKQGDAFALSHDSFAGLLPKLPGARVLAGHFQQTGIAVAVPKGRGEALKLASGLLEDAKRSGTVRRALDAAGFKGAEVAPPAG
;
A
#
# COMPACT_ATOMS: atom_id res chain seq x y z
N MET A 1 23.60 8.82 -2.81
CA MET A 1 23.54 7.98 -4.03
C MET A 1 23.11 8.79 -5.24
N ALA A 2 21.82 9.04 -5.51
CA ALA A 2 21.44 9.80 -6.72
C ALA A 2 21.98 11.24 -6.77
N ARG A 3 21.89 12.01 -5.68
CA ARG A 3 22.48 13.37 -5.62
C ARG A 3 24.00 13.40 -5.82
N THR A 4 24.66 12.30 -5.45
CA THR A 4 26.12 12.14 -5.55
C THR A 4 26.54 11.31 -6.77
N LYS A 5 25.62 11.01 -7.71
CA LYS A 5 25.85 10.20 -8.92
C LYS A 5 26.45 8.80 -8.66
N GLN A 6 26.14 8.20 -7.52
CA GLN A 6 26.58 6.85 -7.14
C GLN A 6 25.48 5.78 -7.33
N GLY A 7 24.41 6.12 -8.04
CA GLY A 7 23.33 5.19 -8.36
C GLY A 7 22.28 5.85 -9.24
N ASP A 8 21.81 5.11 -10.25
CA ASP A 8 20.93 5.61 -11.31
C ASP A 8 19.43 5.42 -11.02
N ALA A 9 19.09 4.50 -10.12
CA ALA A 9 17.72 4.18 -9.76
C ALA A 9 17.58 3.79 -8.28
N PHE A 10 16.35 3.88 -7.77
CA PHE A 10 15.95 3.39 -6.45
C PHE A 10 14.75 2.46 -6.57
N ALA A 11 14.68 1.48 -5.68
CA ALA A 11 13.51 0.62 -5.48
C ALA A 11 12.95 0.89 -4.08
N LEU A 12 11.86 1.64 -4.00
CA LEU A 12 11.18 2.04 -2.76
C LEU A 12 9.67 1.85 -2.88
N SER A 13 8.95 2.00 -1.77
CA SER A 13 7.49 2.09 -1.79
C SER A 13 7.01 3.39 -2.44
N HIS A 14 5.78 3.38 -2.98
CA HIS A 14 5.20 4.56 -3.65
C HIS A 14 5.04 5.77 -2.72
N ASP A 15 4.67 5.53 -1.46
CA ASP A 15 4.56 6.56 -0.43
C ASP A 15 5.92 7.17 -0.07
N SER A 16 6.98 6.36 -0.04
CA SER A 16 8.35 6.87 0.14
C SER A 16 8.78 7.82 -0.98
N PHE A 17 8.36 7.53 -2.22
CA PHE A 17 8.65 8.40 -3.36
C PHE A 17 7.93 9.75 -3.29
N ALA A 18 6.74 9.83 -2.70
CA ALA A 18 6.01 11.10 -2.56
C ALA A 18 6.84 12.16 -1.79
N GLY A 19 7.59 11.74 -0.77
CA GLY A 19 8.49 12.64 -0.02
C GLY A 19 9.87 12.82 -0.65
N LEU A 20 10.32 11.88 -1.48
CA LEU A 20 11.66 11.89 -2.07
C LEU A 20 11.72 12.66 -3.40
N LEU A 21 10.69 12.54 -4.25
CA LEU A 21 10.69 13.10 -5.61
C LEU A 21 10.94 14.61 -5.64
N PRO A 22 10.34 15.44 -4.75
CA PRO A 22 10.61 16.88 -4.72
C PRO A 22 12.08 17.24 -4.42
N LYS A 23 12.85 16.30 -3.86
CA LYS A 23 14.27 16.50 -3.50
C LYS A 23 15.23 16.03 -4.60
N LEU A 24 14.71 15.49 -5.70
CA LEU A 24 15.48 14.96 -6.83
C LEU A 24 14.97 15.56 -8.16
N PRO A 25 15.36 16.80 -8.51
CA PRO A 25 14.95 17.43 -9.77
C PRO A 25 15.27 16.56 -10.98
N GLY A 26 14.30 16.40 -11.88
CA GLY A 26 14.42 15.57 -13.08
C GLY A 26 14.18 14.07 -12.88
N ALA A 27 14.04 13.60 -11.63
CA ALA A 27 13.64 12.23 -11.35
C ALA A 27 12.15 12.01 -11.63
N ARG A 28 11.78 10.77 -11.97
CA ARG A 28 10.39 10.34 -12.18
C ARG A 28 10.17 8.96 -11.56
N VAL A 29 8.94 8.70 -11.15
CA VAL A 29 8.49 7.34 -10.81
C VAL A 29 8.14 6.62 -12.11
N LEU A 30 8.65 5.40 -12.29
CA LEU A 30 8.29 4.57 -13.44
C LEU A 30 6.89 3.98 -13.21
N ALA A 31 6.10 3.82 -14.28
CA ALA A 31 4.80 3.18 -14.19
C ALA A 31 4.93 1.70 -13.79
N GLY A 32 3.92 1.19 -13.08
CA GLY A 32 3.86 -0.21 -12.64
C GLY A 32 4.58 -0.49 -11.32
N HIS A 33 4.83 -1.77 -11.07
CA HIS A 33 5.41 -2.26 -9.82
C HIS A 33 6.53 -3.23 -10.13
N PHE A 34 7.73 -3.01 -9.57
CA PHE A 34 8.76 -4.07 -9.54
C PHE A 34 8.45 -5.12 -8.46
N GLN A 35 7.62 -4.77 -7.47
CA GLN A 35 7.19 -5.62 -6.36
C GLN A 35 5.81 -5.13 -5.87
N GLN A 36 4.90 -6.06 -5.59
CA GLN A 36 3.59 -5.78 -5.00
C GLN A 36 3.33 -6.74 -3.83
N THR A 37 3.08 -6.18 -2.64
CA THR A 37 2.81 -6.94 -1.41
C THR A 37 1.42 -6.61 -0.89
N GLY A 38 0.62 -7.64 -0.61
CA GLY A 38 -0.66 -7.47 0.07
C GLY A 38 -0.49 -7.25 1.57
N ILE A 39 -1.33 -6.41 2.16
CA ILE A 39 -1.44 -6.22 3.61
C ILE A 39 -2.67 -6.98 4.11
N ALA A 40 -2.53 -7.71 5.21
CA ALA A 40 -3.58 -8.54 5.78
C ALA A 40 -3.69 -8.39 7.30
N VAL A 41 -4.89 -8.64 7.83
CA VAL A 41 -5.11 -8.81 9.27
C VAL A 41 -4.75 -10.24 9.64
N ALA A 42 -3.76 -10.39 10.53
CA ALA A 42 -3.34 -11.70 11.00
C ALA A 42 -4.23 -12.21 12.15
N VAL A 43 -4.51 -13.51 12.13
CA VAL A 43 -5.18 -14.22 13.24
C VAL A 43 -4.36 -15.46 13.62
N PRO A 44 -4.42 -15.93 14.88
CA PRO A 44 -3.69 -17.13 15.28
C PRO A 44 -4.13 -18.37 14.47
N LYS A 45 -3.16 -19.24 14.14
CA LYS A 45 -3.42 -20.48 13.42
C LYS A 45 -4.41 -21.37 14.21
N GLY A 46 -5.33 -22.02 13.49
CA GLY A 46 -6.36 -22.89 14.08
C GLY A 46 -7.57 -22.16 14.65
N ARG A 47 -7.64 -20.82 14.59
CA ARG A 47 -8.79 -20.03 15.05
C ARG A 47 -9.73 -19.69 13.90
N GLY A 48 -10.46 -20.70 13.40
CA GLY A 48 -11.36 -20.56 12.24
C GLY A 48 -12.43 -19.47 12.40
N GLU A 49 -13.08 -19.38 13.57
CA GLU A 49 -14.11 -18.36 13.81
C GLU A 49 -13.54 -16.94 13.88
N ALA A 50 -12.34 -16.76 14.44
CA ALA A 50 -11.65 -15.47 14.42
C ALA A 50 -11.28 -15.05 13.00
N LEU A 51 -10.82 -16.00 12.18
CA LEU A 51 -10.55 -15.76 10.76
C LEU A 51 -11.83 -15.32 10.03
N LYS A 52 -12.94 -16.04 10.21
CA LYS A 52 -14.24 -15.68 9.58
C LYS A 52 -14.68 -14.27 9.97
N LEU A 53 -14.60 -13.93 11.26
CA LEU A 53 -14.96 -12.61 11.76
C LEU A 53 -14.08 -11.51 11.14
N ALA A 54 -12.75 -11.67 11.21
CA ALA A 54 -11.80 -10.67 10.70
C ALA A 54 -11.95 -10.48 9.18
N SER A 55 -12.10 -11.57 8.43
CA SER A 55 -12.34 -11.53 6.99
C SER A 55 -13.65 -10.81 6.69
N GLY A 56 -14.76 -11.19 7.33
CA GLY A 56 -16.07 -10.56 7.10
C GLY A 56 -16.05 -9.05 7.35
N LEU A 57 -15.48 -8.62 8.48
CA LEU A 57 -15.32 -7.21 8.80
C LEU A 57 -14.50 -6.47 7.74
N LEU A 58 -13.40 -7.06 7.29
CA LEU A 58 -12.54 -6.43 6.28
C LEU A 58 -13.26 -6.34 4.92
N GLU A 59 -14.03 -7.35 4.54
CA GLU A 59 -14.82 -7.31 3.30
C GLU A 59 -15.89 -6.21 3.34
N ASP A 60 -16.61 -6.07 4.44
CA ASP A 60 -17.60 -5.01 4.60
C ASP A 60 -16.95 -3.63 4.65
N ALA A 61 -15.77 -3.51 5.27
CA ALA A 61 -14.99 -2.28 5.28
C ALA A 61 -14.47 -1.89 3.88
N LYS A 62 -14.10 -2.86 3.04
CA LYS A 62 -13.75 -2.63 1.64
C LYS A 62 -14.98 -2.19 0.84
N ARG A 63 -16.09 -2.93 0.93
CA ARG A 63 -17.34 -2.64 0.20
C ARG A 63 -17.95 -1.28 0.56
N SER A 64 -17.92 -0.91 1.84
CA SER A 64 -18.44 0.38 2.33
C SER A 64 -17.53 1.59 2.07
N GLY A 65 -16.35 1.37 1.48
CA GLY A 65 -15.33 2.40 1.28
C GLY A 65 -14.65 2.87 2.58
N THR A 66 -14.86 2.18 3.70
CA THR A 66 -14.22 2.51 4.99
C THR A 66 -12.71 2.40 4.89
N VAL A 67 -12.19 1.33 4.25
CA VAL A 67 -10.74 1.16 4.03
C VAL A 67 -10.17 2.31 3.20
N ARG A 68 -10.87 2.72 2.12
CA ARG A 68 -10.44 3.84 1.27
C ARG A 68 -10.33 5.13 2.08
N ARG A 69 -11.37 5.48 2.85
CA ARG A 69 -11.36 6.67 3.71
C ARG A 69 -10.24 6.65 4.74
N ALA A 70 -9.96 5.49 5.34
CA ALA A 70 -8.88 5.33 6.31
C ALA A 70 -7.50 5.59 5.68
N LEU A 71 -7.26 5.05 4.47
CA LEU A 71 -6.02 5.30 3.73
C LEU A 71 -5.88 6.79 3.34
N ASP A 72 -6.96 7.42 2.90
CA ASP A 72 -6.94 8.85 2.53
C ASP A 72 -6.64 9.74 3.73
N ALA A 73 -7.27 9.47 4.87
CA ALA A 73 -7.02 10.18 6.12
C ALA A 73 -5.57 10.01 6.62
N ALA A 74 -4.96 8.85 6.35
CA ALA A 74 -3.55 8.58 6.65
C ALA A 74 -2.57 9.11 5.59
N GLY A 75 -3.04 9.77 4.53
CA GLY A 75 -2.21 10.36 3.48
C GLY A 75 -1.82 9.40 2.34
N PHE A 76 -2.28 8.14 2.36
CA PHE A 76 -2.02 7.13 1.34
C PHE A 76 -2.99 7.22 0.15
N LYS A 77 -3.12 8.42 -0.43
CA LYS A 77 -4.09 8.71 -1.51
C LYS A 77 -3.91 7.86 -2.76
N GLY A 78 -2.67 7.43 -3.04
CA GLY A 78 -2.33 6.59 -4.19
C GLY A 78 -2.27 5.09 -3.90
N ALA A 79 -2.46 4.67 -2.64
CA ALA A 79 -2.51 3.24 -2.32
C ALA A 79 -3.79 2.63 -2.88
N GLU A 80 -3.75 1.40 -3.38
CA GLU A 80 -4.94 0.70 -3.86
C GLU A 80 -5.65 -0.05 -2.72
N VAL A 81 -6.98 -0.08 -2.76
CA VAL A 81 -7.76 -0.98 -1.91
C VAL A 81 -7.93 -2.29 -2.67
N ALA A 82 -7.54 -3.41 -2.07
CA ALA A 82 -7.79 -4.72 -2.65
C ALA A 82 -9.29 -4.88 -3.00
N PRO A 83 -9.64 -5.57 -4.09
CA PRO A 83 -11.05 -5.81 -4.40
C PRO A 83 -11.71 -6.62 -3.27
N PRO A 84 -13.01 -6.41 -3.00
CA PRO A 84 -13.77 -7.34 -2.16
C PRO A 84 -13.68 -8.76 -2.71
N ALA A 85 -13.65 -9.76 -1.83
CA ALA A 85 -13.83 -11.14 -2.21
C ALA A 85 -15.20 -11.29 -2.90
N GLY A 86 -15.20 -12.04 -4.01
CA GLY A 86 -16.41 -12.39 -4.76
C GLY A 86 -17.34 -13.31 -3.98
#